data_AF-A0A7J6RA28-F1
#
_entry.id   AF-A0A7J6RA28-F1
#
_cell.length_a   1.000
_cell.length_b   1.000
_cell.length_c   1.000
_cell.angle_alpha   90.00
_cell.angle_beta   90.00
_cell.angle_gamma   90.00
#
_symmetry.space_group_name_H-M   'P 1'
#
loop_
_entity.id
_entity.type
_entity.pdbx_description
1 polymer ?
#
loop_
_entity_poly.entity_id
_entity_poly.type
_entity_poly.pdbx_seq_one_letter_code
_entity_poly.pdbx_strand_id
1 'polypeptide(L)'
;VEDFSVTTNGLGPVPEALEAAKEALLTIEHYPPSDFEPAITDLAKFLSPDDWSDTRSRLLLGNGASEMIDMISRLAPKGPWRPGPFATQYQEYRRSAKNAGRIELDWSDVDGGAKLTSIVNPCNPTGDYMHVEEIK
;
A
#
# COMPACT_ATOMS: atom_id res chain seq x y z
N VAL A 1 17.92 -21.21 6.79
CA VAL A 1 16.57 -21.74 7.08
C VAL A 1 15.67 -21.19 6.01
N GLU A 2 14.93 -22.06 5.30
CA GLU A 2 13.95 -21.61 4.31
C GLU A 2 12.70 -21.09 5.04
N ASP A 3 12.17 -19.95 4.62
CA ASP A 3 10.98 -19.32 5.21
C ASP A 3 9.91 -19.13 4.13
N PHE A 4 8.79 -19.83 4.28
CA PHE A 4 7.62 -19.76 3.40
C PHE A 4 6.41 -19.12 4.10
N SER A 5 6.61 -18.50 5.27
CA SER A 5 5.53 -17.91 6.08
C SER A 5 5.14 -16.50 5.65
N VAL A 6 5.95 -15.87 4.79
CA VAL A 6 5.78 -14.50 4.31
C VAL A 6 5.76 -14.45 2.79
N THR A 7 5.12 -13.41 2.24
CA THR A 7 4.98 -13.20 0.79
C THR A 7 6.17 -12.46 0.17
N THR A 8 7.38 -12.58 0.76
CA THR A 8 8.58 -11.90 0.28
C THR A 8 9.15 -12.61 -0.95
N ASN A 9 9.76 -11.85 -1.86
CA ASN A 9 10.43 -12.42 -3.03
C ASN A 9 11.62 -13.29 -2.61
N GLY A 10 11.59 -14.59 -2.95
CA GLY A 10 12.63 -15.56 -2.63
C GLY A 10 13.90 -15.48 -3.49
N LEU A 11 13.92 -14.66 -4.54
CA LEU A 11 15.07 -14.49 -5.44
C LEU A 11 16.13 -13.51 -4.91
N GLY A 12 15.82 -12.79 -3.82
CA GLY A 12 16.70 -11.76 -3.27
C GLY A 12 16.68 -10.45 -4.08
N PRO A 13 17.48 -9.46 -3.67
CA PRO A 13 17.56 -8.17 -4.36
C PRO A 13 18.28 -8.29 -5.70
N VAL A 14 17.92 -7.42 -6.65
CA VAL A 14 18.65 -7.24 -7.90
C VAL A 14 20.07 -6.74 -7.60
N PRO A 15 21.15 -7.36 -8.13
CA PRO A 15 22.53 -7.00 -7.81
C PRO A 15 22.83 -5.51 -8.01
N GLU A 16 22.37 -4.92 -9.11
CA GLU A 16 22.57 -3.51 -9.43
C GLU A 16 21.85 -2.59 -8.44
N ALA A 17 20.68 -2.99 -7.94
CA ALA A 17 19.97 -2.26 -6.89
C ALA A 17 20.71 -2.31 -5.55
N LEU A 18 21.38 -3.43 -5.26
CA LEU A 18 22.21 -3.55 -4.06
C LEU A 18 23.46 -2.66 -4.14
N GLU A 19 24.12 -2.59 -5.29
CA GLU A 19 25.26 -1.67 -5.47
C GLU A 19 24.82 -0.21 -5.37
N ALA A 20 23.72 0.18 -6.02
CA ALA A 20 23.16 1.53 -5.89
C ALA A 20 22.82 1.89 -4.43
N ALA A 21 22.27 0.94 -3.66
CA ALA A 21 22.01 1.14 -2.25
C ALA A 21 23.29 1.35 -1.43
N LYS A 22 24.37 0.61 -1.74
CA LYS A 22 25.68 0.80 -1.08
C LYS A 22 26.27 2.17 -1.40
N GLU A 23 26.18 2.61 -2.66
CA GLU A 23 26.65 3.93 -3.06
C GLU A 23 25.87 5.05 -2.35
N ALA A 24 24.55 4.91 -2.19
CA ALA A 24 23.72 5.87 -1.47
C ALA A 24 24.12 6.02 0.02
N LEU A 25 24.74 5.01 0.64
CA LEU A 25 25.26 5.13 2.00
C LEU A 25 26.42 6.12 2.12
N LEU A 26 27.11 6.42 1.02
CA LEU A 26 28.23 7.37 1.02
C LEU A 26 27.80 8.83 1.23
N THR A 27 26.50 9.12 1.14
CA THR A 27 25.93 10.46 1.30
C THR A 27 24.89 10.54 2.43
N ILE A 28 24.83 9.52 3.29
CA ILE A 28 23.82 9.37 4.35
C ILE A 28 23.86 10.48 5.41
N GLU A 29 24.95 11.23 5.49
CA GLU A 29 25.08 12.40 6.35
C GLU A 29 24.19 13.58 5.92
N HIS A 30 23.60 13.51 4.73
CA HIS A 30 22.61 14.46 4.24
C HIS A 30 21.20 13.90 4.32
N TYR A 31 20.23 14.77 4.63
CA TYR A 31 18.83 14.40 4.46
C TYR A 31 18.53 14.09 2.99
N PRO A 32 17.71 13.06 2.70
CA PRO A 32 17.25 12.82 1.35
C PRO A 32 16.39 14.01 0.86
N PRO A 33 16.26 14.19 -0.46
CA PRO A 33 15.35 15.18 -1.03
C PRO A 33 13.93 14.99 -0.50
N SER A 34 13.34 16.07 0.05
CA SER A 34 11.98 16.06 0.62
C SER A 34 10.88 15.90 -0.43
N ASP A 35 11.21 16.14 -1.70
CA ASP A 35 10.33 15.99 -2.84
C ASP A 35 10.41 14.60 -3.50
N PHE A 36 11.23 13.71 -2.93
CA PHE A 36 11.46 12.33 -3.38
C PHE A 36 12.05 12.21 -4.80
N GLU A 37 12.66 13.27 -5.34
CA GLU A 37 13.35 13.18 -6.62
C GLU A 37 14.71 12.49 -6.49
N PRO A 38 15.14 11.69 -7.49
CA PRO A 38 14.44 11.39 -8.75
C PRO A 38 13.41 10.24 -8.66
N ALA A 39 13.33 9.54 -7.52
CA ALA A 39 12.60 8.28 -7.37
C ALA A 39 11.10 8.38 -7.71
N ILE A 40 10.43 9.47 -7.34
CA ILE A 40 9.01 9.66 -7.65
C ILE A 40 8.77 9.84 -9.15
N THR A 41 9.65 10.55 -9.86
CA THR A 41 9.56 10.71 -11.32
C THR A 41 9.86 9.41 -12.04
N ASP A 42 10.87 8.66 -11.60
CA ASP A 42 11.23 7.38 -12.20
C ASP A 42 10.11 6.35 -12.02
N LEU A 43 9.45 6.33 -10.86
CA LEU A 43 8.26 5.50 -10.64
C LEU A 43 7.10 5.92 -11.56
N ALA A 44 6.86 7.22 -11.74
CA ALA A 44 5.80 7.70 -12.62
C ALA A 44 6.03 7.26 -14.08
N LYS A 45 7.28 7.37 -14.57
CA LYS A 45 7.67 6.92 -15.92
C LYS A 45 7.54 5.42 -16.09
N PHE A 46 7.82 4.64 -15.05
CA PHE A 46 7.63 3.19 -15.08
C PHE A 46 6.14 2.80 -15.15
N LEU A 47 5.29 3.45 -14.36
CA LEU A 47 3.86 3.14 -14.29
C LEU A 47 3.07 3.59 -15.51
N SER A 48 3.40 4.77 -16.06
CA SER A 48 2.72 5.35 -17.23
C SER A 48 3.73 6.10 -18.10
N PRO A 49 4.46 5.38 -18.99
CA PRO A 49 5.50 6.00 -19.82
C PRO A 49 4.99 7.16 -20.68
N ASP A 50 3.76 7.06 -21.18
CA ASP A 50 3.16 8.04 -22.12
C ASP A 50 2.53 9.25 -21.41
N ASP A 51 2.15 9.14 -20.13
CA ASP A 51 1.51 10.21 -19.35
C ASP A 51 2.07 10.29 -17.92
N TRP A 52 3.41 10.21 -17.83
CA TRP A 52 4.11 10.18 -16.56
C TRP A 52 3.93 11.50 -15.78
N SER A 53 3.67 12.62 -16.45
CA SER A 53 3.51 13.93 -15.80
C SER A 53 2.22 14.00 -14.99
N ASP A 54 1.08 13.58 -15.56
CA ASP A 54 -0.18 13.47 -14.81
C ASP A 54 -0.05 12.43 -13.70
N THR A 55 0.55 11.27 -14.01
CA THR A 55 0.79 10.19 -13.03
C THR A 55 1.60 10.70 -11.84
N ARG A 56 2.73 11.39 -12.08
CA ARG A 56 3.58 11.98 -11.03
C ARG A 56 2.78 12.93 -10.13
N SER A 57 1.85 13.71 -10.69
CA SER A 57 1.02 14.64 -9.91
C SER A 57 0.04 13.96 -8.94
N ARG A 58 -0.22 12.66 -9.14
CA ARG A 58 -1.13 11.84 -8.33
C ARG A 58 -0.41 10.86 -7.40
N LEU A 59 0.92 10.78 -7.46
CA LEU A 59 1.71 9.89 -6.62
C LEU A 59 2.06 10.52 -5.28
N LEU A 60 2.09 9.68 -4.25
CA LEU A 60 2.70 9.95 -2.96
C LEU A 60 3.55 8.75 -2.58
N LEU A 61 4.78 8.98 -2.13
CA LEU A 61 5.64 7.94 -1.59
C LEU A 61 5.54 7.91 -0.07
N GLY A 62 5.65 6.72 0.49
CA GLY A 62 5.63 6.50 1.94
C GLY A 62 6.71 5.53 2.37
N ASN A 63 6.92 5.45 3.67
CA ASN A 63 7.80 4.51 4.34
C ASN A 63 7.18 3.09 4.36
N GLY A 64 6.97 2.53 3.17
CA GLY A 64 6.26 1.29 2.94
C GLY A 64 4.74 1.46 2.90
N ALA A 65 4.04 0.42 2.41
CA ALA A 65 2.59 0.44 2.25
C ALA A 65 1.84 0.66 3.58
N SER A 66 2.38 0.17 4.70
CA SER A 66 1.76 0.29 6.02
C SER A 66 1.57 1.74 6.48
N GLU A 67 2.50 2.64 6.16
CA GLU A 67 2.34 4.06 6.48
C GLU A 67 1.12 4.66 5.76
N MET A 68 0.96 4.36 4.47
CA MET A 68 -0.18 4.81 3.69
C MET A 68 -1.50 4.25 4.24
N ILE A 69 -1.52 2.96 4.64
CA ILE A 69 -2.69 2.33 5.25
C ILE A 69 -3.09 3.05 6.56
N ASP A 70 -2.13 3.36 7.43
CA ASP A 70 -2.36 4.07 8.69
C ASP A 70 -2.84 5.52 8.44
N MET A 71 -2.16 6.25 7.55
CA MET A 71 -2.52 7.64 7.20
C MET A 71 -3.93 7.74 6.63
N ILE A 72 -4.27 6.91 5.63
CA ILE A 72 -5.60 6.92 5.01
C ILE A 72 -6.67 6.54 6.05
N SER A 73 -6.38 5.58 6.93
CA SER A 73 -7.30 5.23 8.02
C SER A 73 -7.62 6.42 8.93
N ARG A 74 -6.65 7.33 9.18
CA ARG A 74 -6.86 8.52 10.01
C ARG A 74 -7.56 9.67 9.29
N LEU A 75 -7.20 9.88 8.02
CA LEU A 75 -7.59 11.03 7.21
C LEU A 75 -8.91 10.87 6.45
N ALA A 76 -9.28 9.64 6.08
CA ALA A 76 -10.56 9.38 5.42
C ALA A 76 -11.75 9.86 6.29
N PRO A 77 -12.92 10.15 5.70
CA PRO A 77 -14.08 10.64 6.44
C PRO A 77 -14.37 9.81 7.70
N LYS A 78 -14.71 10.49 8.79
CA LYS A 78 -14.98 9.84 10.08
C LYS A 78 -16.21 8.94 9.96
N GLY A 79 -16.11 7.74 10.52
CA GLY A 79 -17.18 6.75 10.55
C GLY A 79 -16.68 5.32 10.42
N PRO A 80 -17.60 4.35 10.28
CA PRO A 80 -17.27 2.93 10.27
C PRO A 80 -16.33 2.54 9.13
N TRP A 81 -15.60 1.45 9.35
CA TRP A 81 -14.71 0.81 8.39
C TRP A 81 -15.25 -0.57 8.00
N ARG A 82 -15.06 -0.96 6.74
CA ARG A 82 -15.45 -2.28 6.24
C ARG A 82 -14.25 -2.98 5.59
N PRO A 83 -13.92 -4.24 5.96
CA PRO A 83 -12.95 -5.06 5.23
C PRO A 83 -13.50 -5.47 3.86
N GLY A 84 -12.70 -6.16 3.04
CA GLY A 84 -13.18 -6.82 1.83
C GLY A 84 -14.06 -8.06 2.12
N PRO A 85 -14.62 -8.69 1.08
CA PRO A 85 -15.58 -9.80 1.20
C PRO A 85 -15.00 -11.10 1.72
N PHE A 86 -13.67 -11.23 1.76
CA PHE A 86 -13.01 -12.50 2.01
C PHE A 86 -12.91 -12.81 3.50
N ALA A 87 -12.95 -14.10 3.84
CA ALA A 87 -12.96 -14.58 5.22
C ALA A 87 -11.77 -14.08 6.06
N THR A 88 -10.63 -13.82 5.41
CA THR A 88 -9.46 -13.19 6.00
C THR A 88 -8.78 -12.28 5.00
N GLN A 89 -8.15 -11.23 5.49
CA GLN A 89 -7.34 -10.30 4.70
C GLN A 89 -6.13 -9.83 5.51
N TYR A 90 -5.19 -9.15 4.85
CA TYR A 90 -4.03 -8.56 5.48
C TYR A 90 -4.43 -7.68 6.68
N GLN A 91 -3.97 -8.05 7.87
CA GLN A 91 -4.50 -7.51 9.14
C GLN A 91 -4.11 -6.04 9.40
N GLU A 92 -3.17 -5.49 8.63
CA GLU A 92 -2.72 -4.11 8.77
C GLU A 92 -3.85 -3.09 8.59
N TYR A 93 -4.79 -3.37 7.68
CA TYR A 93 -5.97 -2.53 7.46
C TYR A 93 -6.87 -2.51 8.70
N ARG A 94 -7.16 -3.68 9.28
CA ARG A 94 -7.97 -3.80 10.50
C ARG A 94 -7.29 -3.11 11.68
N ARG A 95 -5.99 -3.33 11.85
CA ARG A 95 -5.18 -2.69 12.90
C ARG A 95 -5.25 -1.17 12.80
N SER A 96 -5.01 -0.64 11.60
CA SER A 96 -5.01 0.80 11.33
C SER A 96 -6.39 1.43 11.53
N ALA A 97 -7.45 0.77 11.06
CA ALA A 97 -8.83 1.21 11.27
C ALA A 97 -9.20 1.28 12.76
N LYS A 98 -8.84 0.24 13.54
CA LYS A 98 -9.06 0.21 15.00
C LYS A 98 -8.28 1.31 15.71
N ASN A 99 -7.01 1.51 15.36
CA ASN A 99 -6.17 2.58 15.92
C ASN A 99 -6.73 3.99 15.57
N ALA A 100 -7.39 4.13 14.42
CA ALA A 100 -8.08 5.35 14.02
C ALA A 100 -9.47 5.52 14.67
N GLY A 101 -9.89 4.59 15.55
CA GLY A 101 -11.16 4.63 16.27
C GLY A 101 -12.38 4.27 15.42
N ARG A 102 -12.19 3.53 14.32
CA ARG A 102 -13.30 3.12 13.44
C ARG A 102 -13.94 1.84 13.96
N ILE A 103 -15.28 1.80 13.91
CA ILE A 103 -16.06 0.59 14.17
C ILE A 103 -15.98 -0.29 12.92
N GLU A 104 -15.62 -1.56 13.09
CA GLU A 104 -15.60 -2.55 12.01
C GLU A 104 -17.03 -3.03 11.70
N LEU A 105 -17.40 -2.98 10.42
CA LEU A 105 -18.64 -3.54 9.90
C LEU A 105 -18.38 -4.90 9.24
N ASP A 106 -19.41 -5.73 9.19
CA ASP A 106 -19.40 -6.93 8.35
C ASP A 106 -19.50 -6.55 6.86
N TRP A 107 -18.96 -7.38 5.96
CA TRP A 107 -19.09 -7.14 4.53
C TRP A 107 -20.56 -7.10 4.07
N SER A 108 -21.40 -7.96 4.64
CA SER A 108 -22.82 -8.06 4.32
C SER A 108 -23.65 -6.86 4.79
N ASP A 109 -23.11 -6.01 5.67
CA ASP A 109 -23.76 -4.78 6.12
C ASP A 109 -23.56 -3.65 5.09
N VAL A 110 -24.28 -3.77 3.97
CA VAL A 110 -24.24 -2.81 2.87
C VAL A 110 -24.84 -1.46 3.26
N ASP A 111 -25.84 -1.46 4.14
CA ASP A 111 -26.56 -0.28 4.61
C ASP A 111 -25.86 0.42 5.80
N GLY A 112 -24.90 -0.24 6.45
CA GLY A 112 -24.15 0.26 7.61
C GLY A 112 -23.30 1.52 7.35
N GLY A 113 -23.25 2.01 6.11
CA GLY A 113 -22.75 3.34 5.80
C GLY A 113 -21.24 3.51 6.00
N ALA A 114 -20.46 2.46 5.68
CA ALA A 114 -19.01 2.47 5.72
C ALA A 114 -18.43 3.76 5.11
N LYS A 115 -17.54 4.43 5.83
CA LYS A 115 -16.85 5.64 5.38
C LYS A 115 -15.46 5.35 4.82
N LEU A 116 -14.96 4.15 5.06
CA LEU A 116 -13.75 3.62 4.48
C LEU A 116 -13.94 2.12 4.24
N THR A 117 -13.72 1.67 3.01
CA THR A 117 -13.67 0.25 2.67
C THR A 117 -12.25 -0.08 2.23
N SER A 118 -11.68 -1.16 2.74
CA SER A 118 -10.33 -1.61 2.36
C SER A 118 -10.39 -3.01 1.77
N ILE A 119 -10.12 -3.10 0.47
CA ILE A 119 -10.11 -4.36 -0.29
C ILE A 119 -8.67 -4.68 -0.68
N VAL A 120 -8.21 -5.90 -0.40
CA VAL A 120 -6.92 -6.43 -0.86
C VAL A 120 -7.20 -7.33 -2.06
N ASN A 121 -6.64 -7.00 -3.22
CA ASN A 121 -6.94 -7.72 -4.46
C ASN A 121 -5.68 -7.85 -5.36
N PRO A 122 -5.16 -9.05 -5.61
CA PRO A 122 -5.57 -10.33 -5.02
C PRO A 122 -5.42 -10.34 -3.48
N CYS A 123 -6.28 -11.08 -2.79
CA CYS A 123 -6.33 -11.08 -1.34
C CYS A 123 -5.14 -11.82 -0.72
N ASN A 124 -4.53 -11.24 0.31
CA ASN A 124 -3.58 -11.95 1.18
C ASN A 124 -4.30 -12.31 2.48
N PRO A 125 -4.31 -13.59 2.94
CA PRO A 125 -3.53 -14.73 2.43
C PRO A 125 -4.22 -15.64 1.42
N THR A 126 -5.50 -15.43 1.10
CA THR A 126 -6.30 -16.45 0.40
C THR A 126 -6.00 -16.59 -1.09
N GLY A 127 -5.48 -15.54 -1.71
CA GLY A 127 -5.30 -15.44 -3.16
C GLY A 127 -6.61 -15.16 -3.92
N ASP A 128 -7.75 -15.00 -3.22
CA ASP A 128 -9.02 -14.69 -3.86
C ASP A 128 -8.94 -13.38 -4.65
N TYR A 129 -9.64 -13.31 -5.77
CA TYR A 129 -9.57 -12.19 -6.69
C TYR A 129 -10.97 -11.69 -7.05
N MET A 130 -11.14 -10.36 -7.08
CA MET A 130 -12.33 -9.70 -7.60
C MET A 130 -11.98 -9.01 -8.91
N HIS A 131 -12.83 -9.16 -9.92
CA HIS A 131 -12.71 -8.36 -11.13
C HIS A 131 -13.04 -6.90 -10.84
N VAL A 132 -12.47 -5.99 -11.65
CA VAL A 132 -12.67 -4.54 -11.50
C VAL A 132 -14.15 -4.16 -11.54
N GLU A 133 -14.96 -4.82 -12.36
CA GLU A 133 -16.40 -4.57 -12.44
C GLU A 133 -17.16 -4.98 -11.16
N GLU A 134 -16.62 -5.89 -10.36
CA GLU A 134 -17.21 -6.31 -9.07
C GLU A 134 -16.80 -5.37 -7.92
N ILE A 135 -15.77 -4.53 -8.11
CA ILE A 135 -15.27 -3.58 -7.11
C ILE A 135 -15.96 -2.21 -7.25
N LYS A 136 -16.39 -1.85 -8.47
CA LYS A 136 -17.07 -0.58 -8.79
C LYS A 136 -18.44 -0.48 -8.12
#